data_AF-A0A060C1L8-F1
#
_entry.id   AF-A0A060C1L8-F1
#
_cell.length_a   1.000
_cell.length_b   1.000
_cell.length_c   1.000
_cell.angle_alpha   90.00
_cell.angle_beta   90.00
_cell.angle_gamma   90.00
#
_symmetry.space_group_name_H-M   'P 1'
#
loop_
_entity.id
_entity.type
_entity.pdbx_description
1 polymer ?
#
loop_
_entity_poly.entity_id
_entity_poly.type
_entity_poly.pdbx_seq_one_letter_code
_entity_poly.pdbx_strand_id
1 'polypeptide(L)'
;MQRVTAIYSYCQGVVLGAELEALRLTGDIRHAERIERLLGAIETYCGDDKIIPSAGGGDGGLFAGVLARYLALIATDLPPIAGADELRRRAAAIVISSADAAWTHHAEVEGLPLFGADWRQPATVPSKKGKDADFVAGAVNASEI
;
A
#
# COMPACT_ATOMS: atom_id res chain seq x y z
N MET A 1 -8.83 5.40 -28.75
CA MET A 1 -8.03 5.63 -27.53
C MET A 1 -8.21 4.42 -26.62
N GLN A 2 -7.16 3.65 -26.36
CA GLN A 2 -7.26 2.45 -25.52
C GLN A 2 -7.31 2.87 -24.04
N ARG A 3 -8.34 2.44 -23.31
CA ARG A 3 -8.48 2.73 -21.88
C ARG A 3 -7.56 1.78 -21.12
N VAL A 4 -6.59 2.32 -20.40
CA VAL A 4 -5.81 1.55 -19.43
C VAL A 4 -6.65 1.37 -18.18
N THR A 5 -6.94 0.12 -17.82
CA THR A 5 -7.78 -0.24 -16.67
C THR A 5 -6.96 -0.74 -15.47
N ALA A 6 -5.63 -0.74 -15.57
CA ALA A 6 -4.76 -1.14 -14.49
C ALA A 6 -4.88 -0.16 -13.31
N ILE A 7 -5.13 -0.71 -12.12
CA ILE A 7 -5.18 0.05 -10.86
C ILE A 7 -3.99 -0.42 -10.03
N TYR A 8 -3.12 0.52 -9.66
CA TYR A 8 -1.98 0.26 -8.78
C TYR A 8 -2.14 1.00 -7.45
N SER A 9 -1.82 0.32 -6.35
CA SER A 9 -1.96 0.85 -4.99
C SER A 9 -1.07 2.07 -4.72
N TYR A 10 0.15 2.09 -5.27
CA TYR A 10 1.09 3.20 -5.05
C TYR A 10 0.55 4.54 -5.58
N CYS A 11 -0.17 4.53 -6.71
CA CYS A 11 -0.78 5.74 -7.27
C CYS A 11 -1.74 6.39 -6.28
N GLN A 12 -2.47 5.58 -5.49
CA GLN A 12 -3.41 6.10 -4.51
C GLN A 12 -2.65 6.62 -3.28
N GLY A 13 -1.57 5.93 -2.89
CA GLY A 13 -0.69 6.38 -1.81
C GLY A 13 -0.10 7.77 -2.09
N VAL A 14 0.48 8.00 -3.27
CA VAL A 14 1.09 9.30 -3.59
C VAL A 14 0.06 10.44 -3.66
N VAL A 15 -1.18 10.15 -4.10
CA VAL A 15 -2.28 11.14 -4.08
C VAL A 15 -2.69 11.46 -2.63
N LEU A 16 -2.81 10.47 -1.74
CA LEU A 16 -3.06 10.71 -0.32
C LEU A 16 -1.97 11.61 0.28
N GLY A 17 -0.70 11.33 -0.01
CA GLY A 17 0.42 12.15 0.44
C GLY A 17 0.35 13.60 -0.04
N ALA A 18 0.07 13.79 -1.34
CA ALA A 18 -0.03 15.13 -1.92
C ALA A 18 -1.19 15.94 -1.31
N GLU A 19 -2.36 15.31 -1.13
CA GLU A 19 -3.53 15.96 -0.53
C GLU A 19 -3.30 16.25 0.97
N LEU A 20 -2.59 15.38 1.70
CA LEU A 20 -2.21 15.62 3.10
C LEU A 20 -1.30 16.85 3.23
N GLU A 21 -0.26 16.95 2.40
CA GLU A 21 0.65 18.10 2.41
C GLU A 21 -0.05 19.38 1.96
N ALA A 22 -0.92 19.29 0.94
CA ALA A 22 -1.73 20.44 0.53
C ALA A 22 -2.66 20.92 1.64
N LEU A 23 -3.31 20.01 2.38
CA LEU A 23 -4.12 20.34 3.55
C LEU A 23 -3.29 21.03 4.63
N ARG A 24 -2.09 20.50 4.95
CA ARG A 24 -1.18 21.09 5.94
C ARG A 24 -0.74 22.52 5.57
N LEU A 25 -0.44 22.74 4.29
CA LEU A 25 0.04 24.03 3.80
C LEU A 25 -1.07 25.09 3.69
N THR A 26 -2.27 24.67 3.28
CA THR A 26 -3.34 25.61 2.91
C THR A 26 -4.47 25.71 3.92
N GLY A 27 -4.69 24.66 4.71
CA GLY A 27 -5.89 24.52 5.55
C GLY A 27 -7.19 24.38 4.77
N ASP A 28 -7.16 24.28 3.44
CA ASP A 28 -8.35 24.21 2.60
C ASP A 28 -9.02 22.83 2.73
N ILE A 29 -10.26 22.83 3.24
CA ILE A 29 -11.02 21.63 3.58
C ILE A 29 -11.27 20.70 2.38
N ARG A 30 -11.23 21.22 1.15
CA ARG A 30 -11.35 20.39 -0.06
C ARG A 30 -10.34 19.24 -0.11
N HIS A 31 -9.16 19.45 0.47
CA HIS A 31 -8.10 18.45 0.52
C HIS A 31 -8.46 17.32 1.48
N ALA A 32 -9.12 17.63 2.59
CA ALA A 32 -9.66 16.64 3.51
C ALA A 32 -10.78 15.80 2.87
N GLU A 33 -11.70 16.44 2.15
CA GLU A 33 -12.79 15.74 1.43
C GLU A 33 -12.25 14.76 0.38
N ARG A 34 -11.14 15.13 -0.28
CA ARG A 34 -10.46 14.26 -1.25
C ARG A 34 -9.76 13.09 -0.57
N ILE A 35 -9.10 13.33 0.56
CA ILE A 35 -8.50 12.26 1.39
C ILE A 35 -9.59 11.27 1.81
N GLU A 36 -10.70 11.76 2.37
CA GLU A 36 -11.81 10.91 2.82
C GLU A 36 -12.38 10.06 1.68
N ARG A 37 -12.66 10.69 0.54
CA ARG A 37 -13.20 9.99 -0.64
C ARG A 37 -12.22 8.94 -1.17
N LEU A 38 -10.92 9.25 -1.22
CA LEU A 38 -9.90 8.30 -1.67
C LEU A 38 -9.70 7.17 -0.66
N LEU A 39 -9.73 7.45 0.64
CA LEU A 39 -9.67 6.44 1.70
C LEU A 39 -10.84 5.45 1.58
N GLY A 40 -12.06 5.93 1.32
CA GLY A 40 -13.20 5.04 1.07
C GLY A 40 -13.03 4.13 -0.15
N ALA A 41 -12.42 4.65 -1.23
CA ALA A 41 -12.09 3.83 -2.39
C ALA A 41 -11.00 2.78 -2.08
N ILE A 42 -10.01 3.14 -1.26
CA ILE A 42 -8.96 2.22 -0.81
C ILE A 42 -9.54 1.12 0.08
N GLU A 43 -10.44 1.44 1.01
CA GLU A 43 -11.13 0.43 1.82
C GLU A 43 -11.92 -0.55 0.95
N THR A 44 -12.64 -0.03 -0.03
CA THR A 44 -13.37 -0.88 -1.00
C THR A 44 -12.40 -1.80 -1.75
N TYR A 45 -11.22 -1.30 -2.11
CA TYR A 45 -10.20 -2.09 -2.80
C TYR A 45 -9.54 -3.14 -1.89
N CYS A 46 -9.36 -2.85 -0.60
CA CYS A 46 -8.84 -3.82 0.37
C CYS A 46 -9.87 -4.90 0.72
N GLY A 47 -11.16 -4.57 0.68
CA GLY A 47 -12.22 -5.48 1.10
C GLY A 47 -12.30 -5.65 2.62
N ASP A 48 -13.04 -6.66 3.07
CA ASP A 48 -13.41 -6.83 4.48
C ASP A 48 -12.21 -7.11 5.40
N ASP A 49 -11.17 -7.75 4.87
CA ASP A 49 -9.95 -8.08 5.63
C ASP A 49 -9.01 -6.87 5.83
N LYS A 50 -9.25 -5.77 5.11
CA LYS A 50 -8.46 -4.53 5.14
C LYS A 50 -6.97 -4.74 4.81
N ILE A 51 -6.65 -5.78 4.04
CA ILE A 51 -5.29 -6.05 3.60
C ILE A 51 -5.08 -5.42 2.22
N ILE A 52 -4.01 -4.66 2.04
CA ILE A 52 -3.69 -4.06 0.74
C ILE A 52 -3.45 -5.17 -0.30
N PRO A 53 -4.15 -5.18 -1.44
CA PRO A 53 -3.93 -6.18 -2.49
C PRO A 53 -2.52 -6.12 -3.10
N SER A 54 -1.96 -7.29 -3.39
CA SER A 54 -0.68 -7.41 -4.08
C SER A 54 -0.76 -6.93 -5.53
N ALA A 55 0.35 -6.38 -6.03
CA ALA A 55 0.57 -6.14 -7.45
C ALA A 55 1.59 -7.11 -8.07
N GLY A 56 1.88 -8.23 -7.38
CA GLY A 56 2.92 -9.18 -7.76
C GLY A 56 4.33 -8.77 -7.30
N GLY A 57 5.34 -9.53 -7.70
CA GLY A 57 6.75 -9.23 -7.42
C GLY A 57 7.35 -8.16 -8.36
N GLY A 58 8.68 -8.04 -8.36
CA GLY A 58 9.35 -6.96 -9.11
C GLY A 58 8.99 -5.59 -8.54
N ASP A 59 8.74 -4.60 -9.40
CA ASP A 59 8.31 -3.26 -8.95
C ASP A 59 6.97 -3.29 -8.20
N GLY A 60 6.09 -4.23 -8.57
CA GLY A 60 4.81 -4.46 -7.91
C GLY A 60 4.93 -4.74 -6.42
N GLY A 61 6.05 -5.33 -6.00
CA GLY A 61 6.35 -5.65 -4.60
C GLY A 61 6.50 -4.40 -3.73
N LEU A 62 6.80 -3.25 -4.33
CA LEU A 62 6.95 -1.98 -3.60
C LEU A 62 5.62 -1.24 -3.42
N PHE A 63 4.61 -1.52 -4.25
CA PHE A 63 3.43 -0.66 -4.36
C PHE A 63 2.58 -0.65 -3.09
N ALA A 64 2.39 -1.81 -2.47
CA ALA A 64 1.65 -1.93 -1.22
C ALA A 64 2.35 -1.18 -0.08
N GLY A 65 3.69 -1.20 -0.03
CA GLY A 65 4.48 -0.46 0.95
C GLY A 65 4.35 1.07 0.79
N VAL A 66 4.31 1.57 -0.45
CA VAL A 66 4.07 3.01 -0.71
C VAL A 66 2.69 3.43 -0.22
N LEU A 67 1.65 2.65 -0.51
CA LEU A 67 0.31 2.94 0.00
C LEU A 67 0.26 2.90 1.53
N ALA A 68 0.83 1.86 2.15
CA ALA A 68 0.88 1.72 3.61
C ALA A 68 1.58 2.91 4.28
N ARG A 69 2.68 3.42 3.70
CA ARG A 69 3.38 4.61 4.19
C ARG A 69 2.45 5.83 4.26
N TYR A 70 1.72 6.12 3.20
CA TYR A 70 0.86 7.31 3.18
C TYR A 70 -0.40 7.13 4.01
N LEU A 71 -0.95 5.92 4.13
CA LEU A 71 -2.01 5.63 5.10
C LEU A 71 -1.53 5.84 6.54
N ALA A 72 -0.30 5.45 6.86
CA ALA A 72 0.29 5.71 8.18
C ALA A 72 0.40 7.22 8.45
N LEU A 73 0.78 8.03 7.46
CA LEU A 73 0.78 9.49 7.60
C LEU A 73 -0.64 10.06 7.74
N ILE A 74 -1.67 9.50 7.11
CA ILE A 74 -3.04 9.91 7.44
C ILE A 74 -3.36 9.57 8.90
N ALA A 75 -2.96 8.39 9.37
CA ALA A 75 -3.23 7.94 10.73
C ALA A 75 -2.53 8.78 11.82
N THR A 76 -1.27 9.19 11.61
CA THR A 76 -0.47 9.89 12.63
C THR A 76 -0.46 11.40 12.47
N ASP A 77 -0.68 11.89 11.26
CA ASP A 77 -0.10 13.16 10.83
C ASP A 77 -1.15 14.13 10.22
N LEU A 78 -2.41 13.69 10.11
CA LEU A 78 -3.54 14.49 9.60
C LEU A 78 -3.89 15.69 10.50
N PRO A 79 -3.93 16.94 10.01
CA PRO A 79 -4.28 18.12 10.82
C PRO A 79 -5.61 17.97 11.60
N PRO A 80 -5.77 18.64 12.76
CA PRO A 80 -7.00 18.58 13.54
C PRO A 80 -8.14 19.32 12.81
N ILE A 81 -8.91 18.57 12.04
CA ILE A 81 -10.10 19.01 11.32
C ILE A 81 -11.32 18.22 11.79
N ALA A 82 -12.52 18.68 11.42
CA ALA A 82 -13.74 17.91 11.66
C ALA A 82 -13.61 16.51 11.01
N GLY A 83 -13.90 15.45 11.76
CA GLY A 83 -13.81 14.07 11.28
C GLY A 83 -12.39 13.47 11.25
N ALA A 84 -11.34 14.21 11.65
CA ALA A 84 -9.97 13.72 11.60
C ALA A 84 -9.75 12.40 12.36
N ASP A 85 -10.34 12.26 13.55
CA ASP A 85 -10.17 11.04 14.37
C ASP A 85 -10.72 9.79 13.68
N GLU A 86 -11.82 9.92 12.94
CA GLU A 86 -12.40 8.81 12.20
C GLU A 86 -11.53 8.43 11.00
N LEU A 87 -11.05 9.42 10.24
CA LEU A 87 -10.12 9.20 9.14
C LEU A 87 -8.82 8.54 9.62
N ARG A 88 -8.29 8.99 10.75
CA ARG A 88 -7.10 8.40 11.38
C ARG A 88 -7.33 6.94 11.76
N ARG A 89 -8.45 6.62 12.41
CA ARG A 89 -8.81 5.24 12.78
C ARG A 89 -8.96 4.33 11.56
N ARG A 90 -9.66 4.79 10.53
CA ARG A 90 -9.87 4.03 9.28
C ARG A 90 -8.55 3.74 8.56
N ALA A 91 -7.69 4.74 8.40
CA ALA A 91 -6.37 4.56 7.80
C ALA A 91 -5.49 3.62 8.64
N ALA A 92 -5.47 3.78 9.97
CA ALA A 92 -4.73 2.92 10.87
C ALA A 92 -5.18 1.45 10.79
N ALA A 93 -6.50 1.20 10.65
CA ALA A 93 -7.03 -0.15 10.55
C ALA A 93 -6.45 -0.91 9.35
N ILE A 94 -6.35 -0.27 8.18
CA ILE A 94 -5.73 -0.89 6.99
C ILE A 94 -4.24 -1.17 7.24
N VAL A 95 -3.51 -0.22 7.83
CA VAL A 95 -2.08 -0.37 8.10
C VAL A 95 -1.82 -1.54 9.06
N ILE A 96 -2.55 -1.61 10.17
CA ILE A 96 -2.38 -2.66 11.18
C ILE A 96 -2.80 -4.02 10.62
N SER A 97 -3.98 -4.14 10.00
CA SER A 97 -4.42 -5.41 9.41
C SER A 97 -3.46 -5.92 8.34
N SER A 98 -2.93 -5.03 7.51
CA SER A 98 -1.92 -5.38 6.52
C SER A 98 -0.59 -5.81 7.15
N ALA A 99 -0.13 -5.11 8.19
CA ALA A 99 1.11 -5.45 8.90
C ALA A 99 1.00 -6.79 9.63
N ASP A 100 -0.13 -7.05 10.30
CA ASP A 100 -0.42 -8.32 10.97
C ASP A 100 -0.43 -9.47 9.96
N ALA A 101 -1.04 -9.26 8.79
CA ALA A 101 -1.06 -10.27 7.73
C ALA A 101 0.36 -10.54 7.17
N ALA A 102 1.13 -9.47 6.90
CA ALA A 102 2.51 -9.59 6.44
C ALA A 102 3.39 -10.33 7.46
N TRP A 103 3.23 -10.02 8.75
CA TRP A 103 3.95 -10.68 9.83
C TRP A 103 3.49 -12.13 10.04
N THR A 104 2.19 -12.41 9.90
CA THR A 104 1.67 -13.78 10.01
C THR A 104 2.23 -14.69 8.92
N HIS A 105 2.39 -14.14 7.71
CA HIS A 105 2.77 -14.89 6.52
C HIS A 105 4.23 -14.68 6.09
N HIS A 106 5.08 -14.14 6.97
CA HIS A 106 6.51 -14.04 6.66
C HIS A 106 7.17 -15.43 6.59
N ALA A 107 8.29 -15.51 5.86
CA ALA A 107 9.21 -16.63 5.95
C ALA A 107 10.44 -16.21 6.77
N GLU A 108 11.15 -17.16 7.34
CA GLU A 108 12.45 -16.92 7.98
C GLU A 108 13.59 -17.36 7.07
N VAL A 109 14.55 -16.48 6.83
CA VAL A 109 15.77 -16.75 6.07
C VAL A 109 16.94 -16.28 6.91
N GLU A 110 17.84 -17.21 7.28
CA GLU A 110 19.01 -16.91 8.13
C GLU A 110 18.66 -16.20 9.46
N GLY A 111 17.49 -16.50 10.02
CA GLY A 111 17.00 -15.89 11.26
C GLY A 111 16.42 -14.48 11.10
N LEU A 112 16.22 -14.01 9.86
CA LEU A 112 15.58 -12.73 9.55
C LEU A 112 14.26 -12.93 8.80
N PRO A 113 13.29 -12.02 8.97
CA PRO A 113 12.01 -12.12 8.28
C PRO A 113 12.15 -11.73 6.80
N LEU A 114 11.58 -12.55 5.93
CA LEU A 114 11.33 -12.28 4.53
C LEU A 114 9.82 -12.08 4.33
N PHE A 115 9.43 -10.90 3.85
CA PHE A 115 8.04 -10.59 3.53
C PHE A 115 7.77 -10.83 2.05
N GLY A 116 6.68 -11.53 1.76
CA GLY A 116 6.21 -11.78 0.39
C GLY A 116 5.55 -10.55 -0.22
N ALA A 117 5.39 -10.58 -1.55
CA ALA A 117 4.67 -9.53 -2.28
C ALA A 117 3.14 -9.57 -2.04
N ASP A 118 2.59 -10.72 -1.66
CA ASP A 118 1.20 -10.86 -1.22
C ASP A 118 1.14 -11.21 0.26
N TRP A 119 0.66 -10.27 1.07
CA TRP A 119 0.58 -10.41 2.53
C TRP A 119 -0.51 -11.38 2.99
N ARG A 120 -1.33 -11.90 2.07
CA ARG A 120 -2.30 -12.96 2.34
C ARG A 120 -1.72 -14.37 2.19
N GLN A 121 -0.49 -14.50 1.68
CA GLN A 121 0.11 -15.78 1.36
C GLN A 121 1.46 -15.92 2.06
N PRO A 122 1.82 -17.13 2.54
CA PRO A 122 3.16 -17.41 3.04
C PRO A 122 4.23 -16.97 2.04
N ALA A 123 5.19 -16.19 2.51
CA ALA A 123 6.31 -15.75 1.69
C ALA A 123 7.09 -16.97 1.18
N THR A 124 7.41 -16.96 -0.11
CA THR A 124 8.21 -18.03 -0.71
C THR A 124 9.67 -17.59 -0.77
N VAL A 125 10.57 -18.41 -0.22
CA VAL A 125 12.02 -18.12 -0.22
C VAL A 125 12.57 -18.39 -1.62
N PRO A 126 13.20 -17.41 -2.28
CA PRO A 126 13.80 -17.61 -3.59
C PRO A 126 14.84 -18.73 -3.59
N SER A 127 14.71 -19.66 -4.52
CA SER A 127 15.69 -20.72 -4.74
C SER A 127 16.50 -20.44 -6.01
N LYS A 128 17.72 -20.98 -6.13
CA LYS A 128 18.51 -20.91 -7.38
C LYS A 128 17.90 -21.69 -8.56
N LYS A 129 16.71 -22.28 -8.39
CA LYS A 129 15.95 -22.96 -9.44
C LYS A 129 14.79 -22.06 -9.87
N GLY A 130 15.04 -21.17 -10.81
CA GLY A 130 14.04 -20.26 -11.37
C GLY A 130 14.69 -19.27 -12.33
N LYS A 131 13.90 -18.53 -13.10
CA LYS A 131 14.40 -17.36 -13.83
C LYS A 131 14.63 -16.19 -12.87
N ASP A 132 15.81 -15.58 -12.98
CA ASP A 132 16.13 -14.34 -12.30
C ASP A 132 15.19 -13.20 -12.72
N ALA A 133 15.12 -12.15 -11.90
CA ALA A 133 14.33 -10.96 -12.21
C ALA A 133 14.87 -10.30 -13.49
N ASP A 134 13.99 -10.15 -14.48
CA ASP A 134 14.35 -9.51 -15.76
C ASP A 134 13.95 -8.03 -15.76
N PHE A 135 14.92 -7.17 -16.10
CA PHE A 135 14.68 -5.75 -16.37
C PHE A 135 14.17 -5.59 -17.80
N VAL A 136 12.93 -5.11 -17.95
CA VAL A 136 12.29 -4.92 -19.25
C VAL A 136 11.73 -3.51 -19.33
N ALA A 137 12.19 -2.72 -20.31
CA ALA A 137 11.65 -1.41 -20.64
C ALA A 137 11.55 -0.41 -19.46
N GLY A 138 12.48 -0.48 -18.50
CA GLY A 138 12.51 0.42 -17.35
C GLY A 138 11.81 -0.10 -16.09
N ALA A 139 11.20 -1.29 -16.15
CA ALA A 139 10.54 -1.95 -15.03
C ALA A 139 11.20 -3.30 -14.71
N VAL A 140 11.15 -3.71 -13.44
CA VAL A 140 11.62 -5.03 -12.98
C VAL A 140 10.43 -5.98 -12.88
N ASN A 141 10.47 -7.09 -13.60
CA ASN A 141 9.49 -8.17 -13.44
C ASN A 141 9.85 -9.08 -12.26
N ALA A 142 8.85 -9.76 -11.71
CA ALA A 142 9.06 -10.73 -10.65
C ALA A 142 9.98 -11.88 -11.12
N SER A 143 10.94 -12.29 -10.29
CA SER A 143 11.61 -13.58 -10.44
C SER A 143 10.60 -14.71 -10.27
N GLU A 144 10.85 -15.83 -10.94
CA GLU A 144 10.15 -17.08 -10.60
C GLU A 144 10.73 -17.60 -9.27
N ILE A 145 9.86 -17.85 -8.28
CA ILE A 145 10.24 -18.37 -6.96
C ILE A 145 10.18 -19.90 -6.96
#